data_AF-A0A497QN00-F1
#
_entry.id   AF-A0A497QN00-F1
#
_cell.length_a   1.000
_cell.length_b   1.000
_cell.length_c   1.000
_cell.angle_alpha   90.00
_cell.angle_beta   90.00
_cell.angle_gamma   90.00
#
_symmetry.space_group_name_H-M   'P 1'
#
loop_
_entity.id
_entity.type
_entity.pdbx_description
1 polymer ?
#
loop_
_entity_poly.entity_id
_entity_poly.type
_entity_poly.pdbx_seq_one_letter_code
_entity_poly.pdbx_strand_id
1 'polypeptide(L)'
;MKPQATVESPSSNLPRKGRGFSKEELLAAKFSIKEARAAGLIVDLRRKSKYKENIDKLKDYKKEYENWLVEKEKERIKLRKINAKARKEAALRKKELAVKELEREKEIEEEKKRVQEEIAKREAEELKAETEEELSEEELAELEELEQSITEETPAEPATEEEALEKIEEDLAESLGLQQEEKPKVEATTTTTTVTKTPDGVKKVVKRVRKKPTKTTKGASEKAEKKG
;
A
#
# COMPACT_ATOMS: atom_id res chain seq x y z
N MET A 1 -41.50 2.07 22.74
CA MET A 1 -42.13 3.41 22.79
C MET A 1 -41.40 4.26 23.82
N LYS A 2 -41.28 5.58 23.64
CA LYS A 2 -40.66 6.44 24.67
C LYS A 2 -41.64 6.66 25.82
N PRO A 3 -41.26 6.39 27.08
CA PRO A 3 -42.16 6.60 28.21
C PRO A 3 -42.42 8.10 28.40
N GLN A 4 -43.64 8.45 28.78
CA GLN A 4 -44.04 9.80 29.15
C GLN A 4 -44.24 9.87 30.65
N ALA A 5 -43.86 10.98 31.27
CA ALA A 5 -44.07 11.19 32.69
C ALA A 5 -45.55 11.46 32.98
N THR A 6 -46.11 10.78 33.96
CA THR A 6 -47.42 11.10 34.54
C THR A 6 -47.24 12.10 35.68
N VAL A 7 -48.08 13.12 35.77
CA VAL A 7 -48.07 14.15 36.82
C VAL A 7 -49.51 14.44 37.22
N GLU A 8 -49.75 14.86 38.45
CA GLU A 8 -51.09 15.28 38.88
C GLU A 8 -51.41 16.72 38.42
N SER A 9 -52.68 16.96 38.10
CA SER A 9 -53.20 18.31 37.88
C SER A 9 -53.34 19.05 39.21
N PRO A 10 -52.84 20.29 39.35
CA PRO A 10 -52.99 21.05 40.60
C PRO A 10 -54.45 21.39 40.94
N SER A 11 -55.32 21.48 39.93
CA SER A 11 -56.72 21.86 40.13
C SER A 11 -57.65 20.66 40.41
N SER A 12 -57.31 19.48 39.89
CA SER A 12 -58.22 18.32 39.91
C SER A 12 -57.59 17.06 40.52
N ASN A 13 -56.30 17.09 40.86
CA ASN A 13 -55.49 15.93 41.29
C ASN A 13 -55.56 14.72 40.34
N LEU A 14 -56.09 14.89 39.13
CA LEU A 14 -56.17 13.84 38.13
C LEU A 14 -54.80 13.65 37.44
N PRO A 15 -54.41 12.40 37.12
CA PRO A 15 -53.19 12.12 36.40
C PRO A 15 -53.28 12.66 34.97
N ARG A 16 -52.23 13.35 34.54
CA ARG A 16 -52.07 13.92 33.20
C ARG A 16 -50.66 13.70 32.67
N LYS A 17 -50.48 13.85 31.36
CA LYS A 17 -49.17 13.81 30.71
C LYS A 17 -48.36 15.04 31.10
N GLY A 18 -47.23 14.83 31.79
CA GLY A 18 -46.26 15.86 32.12
C GLY A 18 -45.31 16.15 30.96
N ARG A 19 -44.63 17.31 31.03
CA ARG A 19 -43.64 17.73 30.03
C ARG A 19 -42.46 16.75 29.90
N GLY A 20 -41.99 16.19 31.00
CA GLY A 20 -40.82 15.32 31.06
C GLY A 20 -40.63 14.74 32.45
N PHE A 21 -39.58 13.95 32.67
CA PHE A 21 -39.24 13.38 33.97
C PHE A 21 -38.49 14.38 34.85
N SER A 22 -38.75 14.32 36.15
CA SER A 22 -38.05 15.12 37.17
C SER A 22 -36.61 14.65 37.36
N LYS A 23 -35.73 15.55 37.81
CA LYS A 23 -34.34 15.20 38.17
C LYS A 23 -34.29 14.09 39.22
N GLU A 24 -35.20 14.11 40.19
CA GLU A 24 -35.22 13.14 41.30
C GLU A 24 -35.71 11.76 40.85
N GLU A 25 -36.66 11.70 39.92
CA GLU A 25 -37.15 10.46 39.32
C GLU A 25 -36.05 9.76 38.52
N LEU A 26 -35.30 10.53 37.72
CA LEU A 26 -34.16 10.01 36.96
C LEU A 26 -33.07 9.49 37.90
N LEU A 27 -32.75 10.23 38.96
CA LEU A 27 -31.76 9.80 39.96
C LEU A 27 -32.18 8.50 40.65
N ALA A 28 -33.45 8.37 41.02
CA ALA A 28 -34.00 7.15 41.60
C ALA A 28 -33.98 5.95 40.63
N ALA A 29 -34.15 6.20 39.34
CA ALA A 29 -34.01 5.19 38.28
C ALA A 29 -32.53 4.94 37.87
N LYS A 30 -31.56 5.57 38.55
CA LYS A 30 -30.12 5.53 38.22
C LYS A 30 -29.84 5.96 36.77
N PHE A 31 -30.58 6.96 36.27
CA PHE A 31 -30.41 7.55 34.95
C PHE A 31 -29.71 8.90 35.09
N SER A 32 -28.59 9.13 34.40
CA SER A 32 -28.03 10.47 34.34
C SER A 32 -28.85 11.35 33.38
N ILE A 33 -28.86 12.67 33.62
CA ILE A 33 -29.59 13.62 32.76
C ILE A 33 -29.07 13.56 31.30
N LYS A 34 -27.76 13.38 31.12
CA LYS A 34 -27.13 13.31 29.80
C LYS A 34 -27.53 12.04 29.07
N GLU A 35 -27.44 10.88 29.75
CA GLU A 35 -27.90 9.62 29.18
C GLU A 35 -29.38 9.67 28.84
N ALA A 36 -30.23 10.27 29.70
CA ALA A 36 -31.67 10.33 29.47
C ALA A 36 -31.99 11.10 28.19
N ARG A 37 -31.31 12.23 27.98
CA ARG A 37 -31.42 13.01 26.74
C ARG A 37 -30.89 12.24 25.53
N ALA A 38 -29.76 11.53 25.66
CA ALA A 38 -29.22 10.69 24.60
C ALA A 38 -30.16 9.53 24.21
N ALA A 39 -30.84 8.95 25.20
CA ALA A 39 -31.89 7.97 25.03
C ALA A 39 -33.21 8.57 24.52
N GLY A 40 -33.27 9.90 24.32
CA GLY A 40 -34.41 10.61 23.76
C GLY A 40 -35.55 10.90 24.73
N LEU A 41 -35.31 10.84 26.05
CA LEU A 41 -36.25 11.22 27.10
C LEU A 41 -36.27 12.73 27.31
N ILE A 42 -37.45 13.29 27.57
CA ILE A 42 -37.60 14.70 27.95
C ILE A 42 -37.41 14.84 29.45
N VAL A 43 -36.52 15.76 29.86
CA VAL A 43 -36.19 16.02 31.26
C VAL A 43 -36.66 17.42 31.67
N ASP A 44 -37.47 17.51 32.71
CA ASP A 44 -37.89 18.77 33.32
C ASP A 44 -37.12 19.02 34.62
N LEU A 45 -36.13 19.91 34.55
CA LEU A 45 -35.25 20.24 35.68
C LEU A 45 -35.94 21.08 36.76
N ARG A 46 -37.11 21.66 36.45
CA ARG A 46 -37.84 22.54 37.38
C ARG A 46 -38.71 21.75 38.34
N ARG A 47 -39.12 20.54 37.96
CA ARG A 47 -39.98 19.68 38.77
C ARG A 47 -39.14 18.99 39.85
N LYS A 48 -39.65 19.01 41.08
CA LYS A 48 -39.07 18.31 42.25
C LYS A 48 -39.94 17.13 42.71
N SER A 49 -41.07 16.88 42.06
CA SER A 49 -41.94 15.76 42.43
C SER A 49 -41.30 14.42 42.06
N LYS A 50 -41.72 13.39 42.80
CA LYS A 50 -41.25 12.02 42.66
C LYS A 50 -42.43 11.06 42.65
N TYR A 51 -42.78 10.53 41.48
CA TYR A 51 -43.85 9.54 41.34
C TYR A 51 -43.28 8.14 41.15
N LYS A 52 -43.76 7.16 41.94
CA LYS A 52 -43.27 5.78 41.90
C LYS A 52 -43.49 5.13 40.52
N GLU A 53 -44.66 5.35 39.92
CA GLU A 53 -44.98 4.85 38.58
C GLU A 53 -43.99 5.31 37.51
N ASN A 54 -43.53 6.57 37.59
CA ASN A 54 -42.56 7.11 36.64
C ASN A 54 -41.18 6.46 36.83
N ILE A 55 -40.79 6.17 38.07
CA ILE A 55 -39.51 5.53 38.39
C ILE A 55 -39.48 4.11 37.81
N ASP A 56 -40.56 3.35 37.96
CA ASP A 56 -40.59 1.98 37.48
C ASP A 56 -40.61 1.92 35.94
N LYS A 57 -41.39 2.80 35.27
CA LYS A 57 -41.30 3.00 33.81
C LYS A 57 -39.88 3.35 33.33
N LEU A 58 -39.17 4.19 34.07
CA LEU A 58 -37.80 4.57 33.74
C LEU A 58 -36.81 3.41 33.90
N LYS A 59 -36.99 2.54 34.91
CA LYS A 59 -36.13 1.36 35.10
C LYS A 59 -36.31 0.35 33.97
N ASP A 60 -37.54 0.08 33.56
CA ASP A 60 -37.82 -0.86 32.47
C ASP A 60 -37.27 -0.32 31.15
N TYR A 61 -37.52 0.97 30.86
CA TYR A 61 -36.95 1.63 29.70
C TYR A 61 -35.42 1.63 29.71
N LYS A 62 -34.79 1.77 30.88
CA LYS A 62 -33.32 1.71 31.00
C LYS A 62 -32.78 0.34 30.57
N LYS A 63 -33.40 -0.76 31.00
CA LYS A 63 -33.00 -2.12 30.61
C LYS A 63 -33.14 -2.31 29.09
N GLU A 64 -34.27 -1.89 28.52
CA GLU A 64 -34.48 -1.93 27.07
C GLU A 64 -33.42 -1.13 26.32
N TYR A 65 -33.10 0.07 26.81
CA TYR A 65 -32.09 0.94 26.21
C TYR A 65 -30.67 0.35 26.28
N GLU A 66 -30.30 -0.26 27.40
CA GLU A 66 -29.00 -0.94 27.56
C GLU A 66 -28.88 -2.13 26.60
N ASN A 67 -29.94 -2.94 26.49
CA ASN A 67 -29.98 -4.06 25.53
C ASN A 67 -29.82 -3.57 24.09
N TRP A 68 -30.55 -2.50 23.73
CA TRP A 68 -30.44 -1.88 22.41
C TRP A 68 -29.01 -1.36 22.13
N LEU A 69 -28.33 -0.77 23.11
CA LEU A 69 -26.93 -0.35 22.96
C LEU A 69 -25.99 -1.53 22.72
N VAL A 70 -26.18 -2.64 23.45
CA VAL A 70 -25.38 -3.86 23.29
C VAL A 70 -25.60 -4.46 21.90
N GLU A 71 -26.84 -4.54 21.43
CA GLU A 71 -27.16 -5.02 20.08
C GLU A 71 -26.53 -4.16 19.00
N LYS A 72 -26.67 -2.83 19.12
CA LYS A 72 -26.07 -1.88 18.18
C LYS A 72 -24.55 -1.99 18.15
N GLU A 73 -23.88 -2.20 19.27
CA GLU A 73 -22.42 -2.41 19.28
C GLU A 73 -22.04 -3.76 18.66
N LYS A 74 -22.81 -4.83 18.90
CA LYS A 74 -22.62 -6.12 18.21
C LYS A 74 -22.75 -5.96 16.70
N GLU A 75 -23.73 -5.22 16.21
CA GLU A 75 -23.89 -4.91 14.77
C GLU A 75 -22.69 -4.14 14.23
N ARG A 76 -22.21 -3.10 14.93
CA ARG A 76 -21.01 -2.37 14.54
C ARG A 76 -19.78 -3.25 14.47
N ILE A 77 -19.60 -4.17 15.43
CA ILE A 77 -18.50 -5.14 15.42
C ILE A 77 -18.62 -6.09 14.23
N LYS A 78 -19.83 -6.61 13.94
CA LYS A 78 -20.08 -7.45 12.76
C LYS A 78 -19.73 -6.71 11.47
N LEU A 79 -20.19 -5.47 11.32
CA LEU A 79 -19.90 -4.64 10.15
C LEU A 79 -18.40 -4.38 9.98
N ARG A 80 -17.68 -4.10 11.07
CA ARG A 80 -16.21 -3.96 11.05
C ARG A 80 -15.52 -5.23 10.58
N LYS A 81 -15.97 -6.41 11.01
CA LYS A 81 -15.41 -7.70 10.57
C LYS A 81 -15.65 -7.95 9.08
N ILE A 82 -16.87 -7.68 8.59
CA ILE A 82 -17.21 -7.79 7.17
C ILE A 82 -16.32 -6.87 6.34
N ASN A 83 -16.22 -5.60 6.71
CA ASN A 83 -15.37 -4.63 6.01
C ASN A 83 -13.88 -5.00 6.05
N ALA A 84 -13.40 -5.56 7.15
CA ALA A 84 -12.03 -6.05 7.26
C ALA A 84 -11.79 -7.25 6.33
N LYS A 85 -12.74 -8.19 6.22
CA LYS A 85 -12.66 -9.32 5.30
C LYS A 85 -12.66 -8.84 3.85
N ALA A 86 -13.58 -7.95 3.48
CA ALA A 86 -13.66 -7.37 2.13
C ALA A 86 -12.36 -6.64 1.73
N ARG A 87 -11.74 -5.89 2.66
CA ARG A 87 -10.45 -5.25 2.42
C ARG A 87 -9.32 -6.25 2.17
N LYS A 88 -9.27 -7.35 2.92
CA LYS A 88 -8.27 -8.41 2.73
C LYS A 88 -8.44 -9.09 1.37
N GLU A 89 -9.67 -9.39 0.99
CA GLU A 89 -10.00 -10.00 -0.29
C GLU A 89 -9.66 -9.08 -1.47
N ALA A 90 -10.02 -7.80 -1.39
CA ALA A 90 -9.63 -6.81 -2.40
C ALA A 90 -8.11 -6.66 -2.53
N ALA A 91 -7.38 -6.71 -1.41
CA ALA A 91 -5.92 -6.68 -1.43
C ALA A 91 -5.31 -7.92 -2.08
N LEU A 92 -5.89 -9.11 -1.85
CA LEU A 92 -5.45 -10.35 -2.49
C LEU A 92 -5.67 -10.30 -4.01
N ARG A 93 -6.89 -9.92 -4.43
CA ARG A 93 -7.21 -9.76 -5.86
C ARG A 93 -6.30 -8.75 -6.55
N LYS A 94 -5.96 -7.65 -5.88
CA LYS A 94 -5.01 -6.67 -6.40
C LYS A 94 -3.61 -7.27 -6.61
N LYS A 95 -3.14 -8.11 -5.68
CA LYS A 95 -1.86 -8.81 -5.83
C LYS A 95 -1.89 -9.79 -6.99
N GLU A 96 -2.96 -10.57 -7.12
CA GLU A 96 -3.13 -11.51 -8.23
C GLU A 96 -3.14 -10.81 -9.59
N LEU A 97 -3.82 -9.67 -9.71
CA LEU A 97 -3.80 -8.87 -10.92
C LEU A 97 -2.40 -8.34 -11.25
N ALA A 98 -1.67 -7.84 -10.24
CA ALA A 98 -0.30 -7.38 -10.43
C ALA A 98 0.64 -8.52 -10.88
N VAL A 99 0.46 -9.73 -10.36
CA VAL A 99 1.23 -10.91 -10.81
C VAL A 99 0.92 -11.22 -12.28
N LYS A 100 -0.36 -11.22 -12.68
CA LYS A 100 -0.76 -11.46 -14.09
C LYS A 100 -0.25 -10.37 -15.03
N GLU A 101 -0.20 -9.12 -14.59
CA GLU A 101 0.37 -8.03 -15.38
C GLU A 101 1.88 -8.23 -15.59
N LEU A 102 2.62 -8.61 -14.55
CA LEU A 102 4.04 -8.94 -14.66
C LEU A 102 4.30 -10.15 -15.58
N GLU A 103 3.45 -11.17 -15.55
CA GLU A 103 3.55 -12.32 -16.46
C GLU A 103 3.36 -11.90 -17.92
N ARG A 104 2.34 -11.08 -18.20
CA ARG A 104 2.11 -10.53 -19.55
C ARG A 104 3.25 -9.64 -20.02
N GLU A 105 3.81 -8.82 -19.14
CA GLU A 105 4.96 -7.98 -19.48
C GLU A 105 6.17 -8.82 -19.89
N LYS A 106 6.43 -9.94 -19.20
CA LYS A 106 7.48 -10.90 -19.57
C LYS A 106 7.21 -11.57 -20.91
N GLU A 107 5.98 -12.01 -21.17
CA GLU A 107 5.60 -12.59 -22.47
C GLU A 107 5.86 -11.60 -23.61
N ILE A 108 5.45 -10.32 -23.43
CA ILE A 108 5.69 -9.25 -24.41
C ILE A 108 7.19 -9.00 -24.60
N GLU A 109 7.99 -9.05 -23.53
CA GLU A 109 9.45 -8.88 -23.60
C GLU A 109 10.13 -10.03 -24.36
N GLU A 110 9.70 -11.28 -24.10
CA GLU A 110 10.17 -12.46 -24.83
C GLU A 110 9.78 -12.41 -26.31
N GLU A 111 8.56 -12.00 -26.64
CA GLU A 111 8.11 -11.81 -28.03
C GLU A 111 8.93 -10.72 -28.74
N LYS A 112 9.18 -9.59 -28.08
CA LYS A 112 10.04 -8.53 -28.63
C LYS A 112 11.44 -9.04 -28.92
N LYS A 113 12.01 -9.84 -28.03
CA LYS A 113 13.33 -10.44 -28.22
C LYS A 113 13.35 -11.38 -29.44
N ARG A 114 12.33 -12.24 -29.59
CA ARG A 114 12.21 -13.12 -30.77
C ARG A 114 12.12 -12.35 -32.08
N VAL A 115 11.32 -11.28 -32.10
CA VAL A 115 11.20 -10.41 -33.29
C VAL A 115 12.53 -9.72 -33.61
N GLN A 116 13.26 -9.25 -32.60
CA GLN A 116 14.59 -8.66 -32.79
C GLN A 116 15.60 -9.67 -33.34
N GLU A 117 15.62 -10.90 -32.82
CA GLU A 117 16.47 -11.98 -33.34
C GLU A 117 16.12 -12.33 -34.79
N GLU A 118 14.83 -12.35 -35.15
CA GLU A 118 14.38 -12.58 -36.53
C GLU A 118 14.81 -11.45 -37.48
N ILE A 119 14.70 -10.19 -37.05
CA ILE A 119 15.17 -9.02 -37.81
C ILE A 119 16.69 -9.12 -38.02
N ALA A 120 17.46 -9.34 -36.96
CA ALA A 120 18.92 -9.46 -37.04
C ALA A 120 19.36 -10.62 -37.94
N LYS A 121 18.62 -11.74 -37.93
CA LYS A 121 18.89 -12.88 -38.82
C LYS A 121 18.67 -12.50 -40.29
N ARG A 122 17.60 -11.76 -40.61
CA ARG A 122 17.32 -11.29 -41.97
C ARG A 122 18.37 -10.29 -42.45
N GLU A 123 18.75 -9.33 -41.61
CA GLU A 123 19.81 -8.36 -41.92
C GLU A 123 21.15 -9.05 -42.18
N ALA A 124 21.51 -10.06 -41.39
CA ALA A 124 22.73 -10.84 -41.59
C ALA A 124 22.70 -11.70 -42.87
N GLU A 125 21.52 -12.18 -43.27
CA GLU A 125 21.33 -12.92 -44.53
C GLU A 125 21.42 -11.99 -45.75
N GLU A 126 20.86 -10.78 -45.65
CA GLU A 126 20.96 -9.73 -46.67
C GLU A 126 22.41 -9.26 -46.85
N LEU A 127 23.13 -8.96 -45.77
CA LEU A 127 24.55 -8.61 -45.84
C LEU A 127 25.42 -9.72 -46.44
N LYS A 128 25.11 -10.99 -46.16
CA LYS A 128 25.82 -12.12 -46.77
C LYS A 128 25.57 -12.19 -48.28
N ALA A 129 24.32 -12.02 -48.71
CA ALA A 129 23.97 -12.00 -50.12
C ALA A 129 24.66 -10.84 -50.85
N GLU A 130 24.71 -9.64 -50.25
CA GLU A 130 25.45 -8.50 -50.80
C GLU A 130 26.96 -8.81 -50.93
N THR A 131 27.60 -9.40 -49.92
CA THR A 131 29.02 -9.77 -50.00
C THR A 131 29.32 -10.86 -51.04
N GLU A 132 28.40 -11.80 -51.25
CA GLU A 132 28.54 -12.84 -52.28
C GLU A 132 28.35 -12.26 -53.70
N GLU A 133 27.52 -11.23 -53.88
CA GLU A 133 27.35 -10.54 -55.17
C GLU A 133 28.52 -9.59 -55.49
N GLU A 134 29.10 -8.90 -54.49
CA GLU A 134 30.22 -7.97 -54.69
C GLU A 134 31.55 -8.68 -54.94
N LEU A 135 31.75 -9.89 -54.40
CA LEU A 135 32.84 -10.80 -54.80
C LEU A 135 32.54 -11.40 -56.19
N SER A 136 32.61 -10.56 -57.21
CA SER A 136 32.56 -11.00 -58.60
C SER A 136 33.64 -12.06 -58.86
N GLU A 137 33.36 -13.04 -59.74
CA GLU A 137 34.28 -14.12 -60.10
C GLU A 137 35.70 -13.63 -60.48
N GLU A 138 35.84 -12.36 -60.91
CA GLU A 138 37.12 -11.74 -61.25
C GLU A 138 37.98 -11.39 -60.03
N GLU A 139 37.40 -10.89 -58.92
CA GLU A 139 38.18 -10.56 -57.70
C GLU A 139 38.56 -11.81 -56.90
N LEU A 140 37.71 -12.85 -56.93
CA LEU A 140 38.03 -14.17 -56.38
C LEU A 140 39.22 -14.82 -57.12
N ALA A 141 39.30 -14.65 -58.45
CA ALA A 141 40.44 -15.13 -59.23
C ALA A 141 41.74 -14.34 -58.93
N GLU A 142 41.65 -13.03 -58.71
CA GLU A 142 42.80 -12.18 -58.41
C GLU A 142 43.39 -12.48 -57.00
N LEU A 143 42.54 -12.84 -56.03
CA LEU A 143 42.97 -13.29 -54.70
C LEU A 143 43.61 -14.69 -54.72
N GLU A 144 43.13 -15.61 -55.57
CA GLU A 144 43.71 -16.94 -55.73
C GLU A 144 45.12 -16.87 -56.36
N GLU A 145 45.36 -15.93 -57.30
CA GLU A 145 46.70 -15.65 -57.84
C GLU A 145 47.64 -15.06 -56.77
N LEU A 146 47.14 -14.20 -55.88
CA LEU A 146 47.93 -13.61 -54.80
C LEU A 146 48.30 -14.63 -53.72
N GLU A 147 47.41 -15.56 -53.32
CA GLU A 147 47.74 -16.64 -52.38
C GLU A 147 48.82 -17.60 -52.95
N GLN A 148 48.78 -17.88 -54.26
CA GLN A 148 49.81 -18.66 -54.94
C GLN A 148 51.17 -17.95 -54.94
N SER A 149 51.19 -16.61 -54.95
CA SER A 149 52.43 -15.84 -54.88
C SER A 149 53.06 -15.79 -53.48
N ILE A 150 52.26 -15.91 -52.42
CA ILE A 150 52.72 -15.81 -51.02
C ILE A 150 53.28 -17.14 -50.50
N THR A 151 52.91 -18.27 -51.11
CA THR A 151 53.36 -19.61 -50.69
C THR A 151 54.79 -19.97 -51.16
N GLU A 152 55.43 -19.16 -52.02
CA GLU A 152 56.80 -19.42 -52.51
C GLU A 152 57.94 -18.66 -51.78
N GLU A 153 57.66 -17.66 -50.92
CA GLU A 153 58.69 -16.99 -50.11
C GLU A 153 58.61 -17.37 -48.61
N THR A 154 59.24 -18.49 -48.28
CA THR A 154 59.54 -18.97 -46.90
C THR A 154 60.50 -18.03 -46.16
N PRO A 155 60.39 -17.84 -44.81
CA PRO A 155 61.06 -18.76 -43.86
C PRO A 155 60.38 -18.95 -42.48
N ALA A 156 60.64 -20.13 -41.91
CA ALA A 156 60.85 -20.46 -40.49
C ALA A 156 59.95 -19.83 -39.41
N GLU A 157 59.23 -20.73 -38.72
CA GLU A 157 58.68 -20.60 -37.37
C GLU A 157 59.32 -19.49 -36.53
N PRO A 158 58.49 -18.57 -36.03
CA PRO A 158 58.62 -18.09 -34.67
C PRO A 158 57.40 -18.55 -33.87
N ALA A 159 57.69 -19.27 -32.78
CA ALA A 159 56.89 -19.39 -31.56
C ALA A 159 55.37 -19.20 -31.72
N THR A 160 54.66 -20.32 -31.79
CA THR A 160 53.24 -20.53 -31.48
C THR A 160 52.42 -19.26 -31.33
N GLU A 161 51.54 -18.97 -32.29
CA GLU A 161 50.60 -17.84 -32.29
C GLU A 161 49.83 -17.67 -30.97
N GLU A 162 49.62 -18.77 -30.23
CA GLU A 162 49.05 -18.76 -28.88
C GLU A 162 49.87 -17.90 -27.89
N GLU A 163 51.21 -17.88 -27.96
CA GLU A 163 52.08 -17.11 -27.05
C GLU A 163 52.08 -15.61 -27.37
N ALA A 164 51.83 -15.24 -28.64
CA ALA A 164 51.68 -13.85 -29.07
C ALA A 164 50.32 -13.27 -28.66
N LEU A 165 49.27 -14.08 -28.75
CA LEU A 165 47.93 -13.71 -28.28
C LEU A 165 47.89 -13.57 -26.76
N GLU A 166 48.59 -14.44 -26.01
CA GLU A 166 48.65 -14.38 -24.55
C GLU A 166 49.29 -13.06 -24.05
N LYS A 167 50.36 -12.59 -24.72
CA LYS A 167 50.99 -11.30 -24.42
C LYS A 167 50.09 -10.09 -24.72
N ILE A 168 49.34 -10.15 -25.81
CA ILE A 168 48.42 -9.05 -26.17
C ILE A 168 47.27 -8.99 -25.15
N GLU A 169 46.75 -10.13 -24.69
CA GLU A 169 45.76 -10.16 -23.61
C GLU A 169 46.32 -9.64 -22.28
N GLU A 170 47.57 -9.96 -21.93
CA GLU A 170 48.24 -9.46 -20.72
C GLU A 170 48.41 -7.92 -20.73
N ASP A 171 48.93 -7.36 -21.84
CA ASP A 171 49.13 -5.92 -22.00
C ASP A 171 47.78 -5.15 -21.99
N LEU A 172 46.74 -5.74 -22.58
CA LEU A 172 45.41 -5.13 -22.64
C LEU A 172 44.72 -5.16 -21.27
N ALA A 173 44.89 -6.24 -20.50
CA ALA A 173 44.43 -6.33 -19.11
C ALA A 173 45.14 -5.33 -18.17
N GLU A 174 46.45 -5.11 -18.34
CA GLU A 174 47.21 -4.12 -17.57
C GLU A 174 46.77 -2.69 -17.91
N SER A 175 46.52 -2.38 -19.19
CA SER A 175 46.10 -1.05 -19.65
C SER A 175 44.70 -0.63 -19.15
N LEU A 176 43.79 -1.60 -18.98
CA LEU A 176 42.43 -1.35 -18.48
C LEU A 176 42.37 -1.17 -16.96
N GLY A 177 43.48 -1.32 -16.24
CA GLY A 177 43.55 -1.10 -14.80
C GLY A 177 42.61 -2.03 -14.00
N LEU A 178 42.28 -3.19 -14.57
CA LEU A 178 41.51 -4.23 -13.90
C LEU A 178 42.40 -4.90 -12.86
N GLN A 179 42.63 -4.23 -11.73
CA GLN A 179 43.13 -4.87 -10.53
C GLN A 179 42.18 -6.03 -10.23
N GLN A 180 42.72 -7.26 -10.19
CA GLN A 180 41.97 -8.44 -9.78
C GLN A 180 41.25 -8.13 -8.48
N GLU A 181 39.94 -7.96 -8.54
CA GLU A 181 39.11 -7.79 -7.36
C GLU A 181 39.27 -9.07 -6.52
N GLU A 182 40.05 -8.96 -5.45
CA GLU A 182 40.07 -9.96 -4.38
C GLU A 182 38.62 -10.24 -4.01
N LYS A 183 38.18 -11.48 -4.27
CA LYS A 183 36.85 -11.97 -3.89
C LYS A 183 36.56 -11.49 -2.46
N PRO A 184 35.50 -10.68 -2.23
CA PRO A 184 35.12 -10.35 -0.88
C PRO A 184 34.77 -11.66 -0.18
N LYS A 185 35.60 -12.01 0.80
CA LYS A 185 35.33 -13.06 1.77
C LYS A 185 33.95 -12.76 2.32
N VAL A 186 32.98 -13.58 1.93
CA VAL A 186 31.59 -13.49 2.37
C VAL A 186 31.59 -13.82 3.85
N GLU A 187 31.87 -12.81 4.68
CA GLU A 187 31.58 -12.86 6.10
C GLU A 187 30.08 -12.93 6.22
N ALA A 188 29.61 -14.11 6.62
CA ALA A 188 28.23 -14.37 6.97
C ALA A 188 27.77 -13.33 7.99
N THR A 189 27.07 -12.31 7.53
CA THR A 189 26.31 -11.40 8.38
C THR A 189 25.17 -12.19 8.99
N THR A 190 25.46 -12.83 10.11
CA THR A 190 24.46 -13.30 11.05
C THR A 190 23.65 -12.09 11.49
N THR A 191 22.41 -12.01 11.04
CA THR A 191 21.41 -11.07 11.55
C THR A 191 21.16 -11.40 13.02
N THR A 192 21.97 -10.83 13.90
CA THR A 192 21.76 -10.84 15.34
C THR A 192 20.53 -10.00 15.63
N THR A 193 19.41 -10.69 15.88
CA THR A 193 18.20 -10.08 16.42
C THR A 193 18.49 -9.63 17.85
N THR A 194 18.84 -8.36 18.04
CA THR A 194 18.95 -7.77 19.37
C THR A 194 17.55 -7.60 19.96
N VAL A 195 17.11 -8.62 20.70
CA VAL A 195 16.03 -8.49 21.66
C VAL A 195 16.56 -7.69 22.85
N THR A 196 16.37 -6.36 22.84
CA THR A 196 16.55 -5.55 24.03
C THR A 196 15.45 -5.90 25.02
N LYS A 197 15.71 -6.89 25.89
CA LYS A 197 15.01 -7.03 27.17
C LYS A 197 15.44 -5.87 28.05
N THR A 198 14.57 -4.90 28.23
CA THR A 198 14.66 -3.94 29.34
C THR A 198 14.35 -4.69 30.65
N PRO A 199 15.27 -4.73 31.63
CA PRO A 199 14.95 -5.11 32.99
C PRO A 199 14.23 -3.92 33.62
N ASP A 200 12.91 -3.85 33.41
CA ASP A 200 11.94 -3.27 34.33
C ASP A 200 10.63 -3.02 33.59
N GLY A 201 9.57 -3.66 34.08
CA GLY A 201 8.23 -3.68 33.52
C GLY A 201 7.49 -2.35 33.58
N VAL A 202 8.08 -1.26 33.07
CA VAL A 202 7.41 0.04 32.95
C VAL A 202 7.23 0.38 31.48
N LYS A 203 6.03 0.10 30.96
CA LYS A 203 5.61 0.51 29.62
C LYS A 203 5.60 2.04 29.52
N LYS A 204 6.67 2.65 28.98
CA LYS A 204 6.64 4.07 28.57
C LYS A 204 5.74 4.21 27.35
N VAL A 205 4.53 4.73 27.57
CA VAL A 205 3.61 5.20 26.53
C VAL A 205 4.22 6.45 25.90
N VAL A 206 4.90 6.31 24.76
CA VAL A 206 5.36 7.44 23.96
C VAL A 206 4.13 8.10 23.32
N LYS A 207 3.65 9.17 23.97
CA LYS A 207 2.54 10.01 23.49
C LYS A 207 3.06 10.81 22.30
N ARG A 208 2.82 10.31 21.07
CA ARG A 208 3.08 11.07 19.83
C ARG A 208 2.27 12.37 19.87
N VAL A 209 2.95 13.49 20.12
CA VAL A 209 2.39 14.83 20.00
C VAL A 209 2.17 15.09 18.51
N ARG A 210 0.92 14.99 18.05
CA ARG A 210 0.53 15.42 16.71
C ARG A 210 0.63 16.95 16.67
N LYS A 211 1.63 17.49 15.97
CA LYS A 211 1.67 18.90 15.56
C LYS A 211 0.36 19.20 14.80
N LYS A 212 -0.43 20.15 15.29
CA LYS A 212 -1.66 20.59 14.60
C LYS A 212 -1.25 21.25 13.28
N PRO A 213 -1.96 20.98 12.16
CA PRO A 213 -1.76 21.74 10.93
C PRO A 213 -2.15 23.20 11.18
N THR A 214 -1.22 24.11 10.97
CA THR A 214 -1.48 25.56 10.97
C THR A 214 -2.39 25.89 9.80
N LYS A 215 -3.51 26.55 10.08
CA LYS A 215 -4.40 27.11 9.05
C LYS A 215 -3.64 28.20 8.30
N THR A 216 -3.20 27.92 7.08
CA THR A 216 -2.81 28.95 6.11
C THR A 216 -4.07 29.66 5.64
N THR A 217 -4.35 30.81 6.22
CA THR A 217 -5.24 31.81 5.63
C THR A 217 -4.51 32.50 4.49
N LYS A 218 -4.91 32.24 3.25
CA LYS A 218 -4.69 33.18 2.15
C LYS A 218 -5.90 33.13 1.23
N GLY A 219 -6.91 33.91 1.61
CA GLY A 219 -7.86 34.45 0.65
C GLY A 219 -7.23 35.67 0.00
N ALA A 220 -7.39 35.80 -1.32
CA ALA A 220 -7.62 37.04 -2.06
C ALA A 220 -7.58 36.72 -3.56
N SER A 221 -8.38 37.48 -4.31
CA SER A 221 -8.46 37.60 -5.76
C SER A 221 -9.09 36.45 -6.56
N GLU A 222 -10.40 36.58 -6.82
CA GLU A 222 -10.92 36.61 -8.20
C GLU A 222 -12.39 37.04 -8.18
N LYS A 223 -12.61 38.34 -8.36
CA LYS A 223 -13.89 38.91 -8.78
C LYS A 223 -13.55 40.05 -9.75
N ALA A 224 -13.41 39.68 -11.01
CA ALA A 224 -13.50 40.58 -12.15
C ALA A 224 -14.18 39.79 -13.27
N GLU A 225 -14.91 40.51 -14.13
CA GLU A 225 -15.71 40.03 -15.26
C GLU A 225 -17.09 39.46 -14.86
N LYS A 226 -18.23 39.94 -15.37
CA LYS A 226 -18.52 40.59 -16.65
C LYS A 226 -19.74 41.49 -16.47
N LYS A 227 -19.62 42.77 -16.83
CA LYS A 227 -20.71 43.56 -17.40
C LYS A 227 -20.39 43.66 -18.89
N GLY A 228 -21.31 43.16 -19.70
CA GLY A 228 -21.32 43.16 -21.15
C GLY A 228 -22.66 42.58 -21.55
#